data_AF-A0A3R6INV6-F1
#
_entry.id   AF-A0A3R6INV6-F1
#
_cell.length_a   1.000
_cell.length_b   1.000
_cell.length_c   1.000
_cell.angle_alpha   90.00
_cell.angle_beta   90.00
_cell.angle_gamma   90.00
#
_symmetry.space_group_name_H-M   'P 1'
#
loop_
_entity.id
_entity.type
_entity.pdbx_description
1 polymer ?
#
loop_
_entity_poly.entity_id
_entity_poly.type
_entity_poly.pdbx_seq_one_letter_code
_entity_poly.pdbx_strand_id
1 'polypeptide(L)'
;MKVEELQTYQEVVQSLRKKGRAKHLLLGNGFSMAYDAKIFSYNALSAFIENSEDELLKQLFNSINTKNFEIIMQQLDLFANVAQVFNADKELIDKIKHTSETLKNSLIDAVKAMHPEHVFKIPEEKNAACCTFLEDYLVNDGYVFSSNYDLLLYWVLMRNTCKNAGDGFGREVENPLGDEYVPDYEPEYSELRWGKNKDSQSVFYLHGALPLFDTGIDIIKEEYNGDYLLDNIKARMEKKEYPIFVTAGNANEKLTHIMHNKYLSFCFDKFSSIKGSLITFGFNFGDNDTHIIEAINIAANQGKKAQDKLWSVYIGVYSDADLMHIEKIKTKFKCKVNLYNAKTTNVWQ
;
A
#
# COMPACT_ATOMS: atom_id res chain seq x y z
N MET A 1 -13.26 26.07 -15.33
CA MET A 1 -13.79 25.44 -14.12
C MET A 1 -12.66 25.45 -13.11
N LYS A 2 -12.90 25.98 -11.92
CA LYS A 2 -11.93 26.01 -10.83
C LYS A 2 -12.24 24.91 -9.81
N VAL A 3 -11.27 24.51 -9.00
CA VAL A 3 -11.51 23.48 -7.96
C VAL A 3 -12.61 23.89 -6.97
N GLU A 4 -12.74 25.18 -6.66
CA GLU A 4 -13.77 25.70 -5.75
C GLU A 4 -15.20 25.55 -6.29
N GLU A 5 -15.35 25.41 -7.61
CA GLU A 5 -16.65 25.22 -8.27
C GLU A 5 -17.08 23.75 -8.34
N LEU A 6 -16.20 22.82 -7.95
CA LEU A 6 -16.50 21.40 -7.92
C LEU A 6 -17.40 21.05 -6.74
N GLN A 7 -18.21 20.01 -6.95
CA GLN A 7 -19.02 19.42 -5.88
C GLN A 7 -18.14 19.03 -4.68
N THR A 8 -18.73 19.12 -3.49
CA THR A 8 -18.15 18.68 -2.24
C THR A 8 -18.17 17.16 -2.11
N TYR A 9 -17.33 16.63 -1.23
CA TYR A 9 -17.33 15.21 -0.90
C TYR A 9 -18.71 14.72 -0.41
N GLN A 10 -19.39 15.52 0.43
CA GLN A 10 -20.72 15.15 0.95
C GLN A 10 -21.77 15.07 -0.16
N GLU A 11 -21.73 15.97 -1.15
CA GLU A 11 -22.62 15.90 -2.31
C GLU A 11 -22.38 14.63 -3.15
N VAL A 12 -21.12 14.21 -3.32
CA VAL A 12 -20.77 12.94 -3.98
C VAL A 12 -21.39 11.77 -3.22
N VAL A 13 -21.15 11.67 -1.92
CA VAL A 13 -21.65 10.58 -1.08
C VAL A 13 -23.18 10.52 -1.09
N GLN A 14 -23.86 11.67 -0.97
CA GLN A 14 -25.32 11.74 -1.04
C GLN A 14 -25.85 11.34 -2.43
N SER A 15 -25.17 11.74 -3.51
CA SER A 15 -25.53 11.35 -4.89
C SER A 15 -25.43 9.84 -5.09
N LEU A 16 -24.40 9.20 -4.54
CA LEU A 16 -24.20 7.75 -4.62
C LEU A 16 -25.21 6.98 -3.78
N ARG A 17 -25.48 7.44 -2.55
CA ARG A 17 -26.53 6.87 -1.69
C ARG A 17 -27.90 6.90 -2.38
N LYS A 18 -28.29 8.04 -2.98
CA LYS A 18 -29.55 8.17 -3.74
C LYS A 18 -29.67 7.20 -4.93
N LYS A 19 -28.54 6.79 -5.51
CA LYS A 19 -28.51 5.85 -6.65
C LYS A 19 -28.45 4.38 -6.23
N GLY A 20 -28.37 4.08 -4.92
CA GLY A 20 -28.22 2.70 -4.42
C GLY A 20 -26.94 2.02 -4.92
N ARG A 21 -25.87 2.78 -5.18
CA ARG A 21 -24.60 2.22 -5.68
C ARG A 21 -23.67 1.92 -4.52
N ALA A 22 -23.09 0.72 -4.51
CA ALA A 22 -21.92 0.42 -3.69
C ALA A 22 -20.81 1.44 -3.99
N LYS A 23 -20.11 1.87 -2.94
CA LYS A 23 -19.00 2.81 -3.03
C LYS A 23 -17.75 2.18 -2.43
N HIS A 24 -16.66 2.26 -3.17
CA HIS A 24 -15.34 1.82 -2.74
C HIS A 24 -14.42 3.04 -2.63
N LEU A 25 -13.35 2.90 -1.85
CA LEU A 25 -12.38 3.96 -1.61
C LEU A 25 -11.00 3.53 -2.11
N LEU A 26 -10.32 4.40 -2.85
CA LEU A 26 -8.88 4.29 -3.14
C LEU A 26 -8.15 5.45 -2.46
N LEU A 27 -7.26 5.12 -1.54
CA LEU A 27 -6.37 6.04 -0.86
C LEU A 27 -5.02 6.08 -1.59
N GLY A 28 -4.57 7.29 -1.92
CA GLY A 28 -3.22 7.55 -2.38
C GLY A 28 -2.41 8.36 -1.37
N ASN A 29 -1.17 8.71 -1.72
CA ASN A 29 -0.23 9.33 -0.78
C ASN A 29 -0.75 10.67 -0.20
N GLY A 30 -1.66 11.33 -0.92
CA GLY A 30 -2.36 12.51 -0.42
C GLY A 30 -3.17 12.26 0.86
N PHE A 31 -3.56 11.02 1.17
CA PHE A 31 -4.16 10.64 2.45
C PHE A 31 -3.23 10.95 3.63
N SER A 32 -1.98 10.52 3.51
CA SER A 32 -0.95 10.69 4.54
C SER A 32 -0.41 12.11 4.54
N MET A 33 -0.29 12.75 3.37
CA MET A 33 0.02 14.18 3.27
C MET A 33 -1.05 15.08 3.90
N ALA A 34 -2.33 14.70 3.80
CA ALA A 34 -3.41 15.44 4.44
C ALA A 34 -3.33 15.37 5.98
N TYR A 35 -2.69 14.35 6.53
CA TYR A 35 -2.38 14.29 7.96
C TYR A 35 -1.19 15.18 8.31
N ASP A 36 -0.05 14.94 7.64
CA ASP A 36 1.17 15.73 7.80
C ASP A 36 2.03 15.70 6.52
N ALA A 37 1.96 16.78 5.74
CA ALA A 37 2.73 16.92 4.50
C ALA A 37 4.25 17.05 4.70
N LYS A 38 4.72 17.37 5.91
CA LYS A 38 6.16 17.45 6.21
C LYS A 38 6.77 16.06 6.36
N ILE A 39 6.00 15.14 6.92
CA ILE A 39 6.42 13.78 7.23
C ILE A 39 6.22 12.86 6.01
N PHE A 40 5.06 12.94 5.36
CA PHE A 40 4.65 12.00 4.30
C PHE A 40 4.80 12.60 2.90
N SER A 41 6.01 12.95 2.45
CA SER A 41 6.21 13.51 1.10
C SER A 41 6.18 12.45 -0.01
N TYR A 42 5.72 12.83 -1.21
CA TYR A 42 5.38 11.94 -2.34
C TYR A 42 6.52 11.05 -2.86
N ASN A 43 7.75 11.30 -2.42
CA ASN A 43 8.93 10.63 -2.93
C ASN A 43 9.97 10.40 -1.84
N ALA A 44 9.68 10.46 -0.54
CA ALA A 44 10.74 10.46 0.46
C ALA A 44 11.73 9.28 0.32
N LEU A 45 11.25 8.08 -0.06
CA LEU A 45 12.14 6.94 -0.36
C LEU A 45 12.87 7.04 -1.72
N SER A 46 12.21 7.53 -2.78
CA SER A 46 12.88 7.76 -4.07
C SER A 46 13.89 8.91 -4.00
N ALA A 47 13.53 9.99 -3.31
CA ALA A 47 14.35 11.14 -3.00
C ALA A 47 15.52 10.72 -2.10
N PHE A 48 15.32 9.77 -1.18
CA PHE A 48 16.42 9.18 -0.43
C PHE A 48 17.44 8.50 -1.36
N ILE A 49 16.99 7.71 -2.33
CA ILE A 49 17.89 7.09 -3.32
C ILE A 49 18.57 8.15 -4.20
N GLU A 50 17.80 9.11 -4.73
CA GLU A 50 18.29 10.14 -5.65
C GLU A 50 19.26 11.12 -4.97
N ASN A 51 19.04 11.43 -3.69
CA ASN A 51 19.91 12.31 -2.91
C ASN A 51 21.01 11.55 -2.15
N SER A 52 21.11 10.23 -2.31
CA SER A 52 22.20 9.46 -1.69
C SER A 52 23.56 9.99 -2.16
N GLU A 53 24.48 10.26 -1.24
CA GLU A 53 25.85 10.67 -1.59
C GLU A 53 26.69 9.51 -2.12
N ASP A 54 26.16 8.28 -2.06
CA ASP A 54 26.81 7.08 -2.56
C ASP A 54 26.58 6.93 -4.08
N GLU A 55 27.59 7.34 -4.86
CA GLU A 55 27.62 7.22 -6.32
C GLU A 55 27.49 5.76 -6.79
N LEU A 56 27.98 4.80 -6.02
CA LEU A 56 27.89 3.40 -6.37
C LEU A 56 26.47 2.87 -6.19
N LEU A 57 25.76 3.30 -5.14
CA LEU A 57 24.33 3.02 -5.00
C LEU A 57 23.54 3.62 -6.18
N LYS A 58 23.78 4.89 -6.54
CA LYS A 58 23.13 5.50 -7.71
C LYS A 58 23.37 4.73 -9.00
N GLN A 59 24.62 4.32 -9.24
CA GLN A 59 24.97 3.50 -10.41
C GLN A 59 24.27 2.13 -10.35
N LEU A 60 24.20 1.51 -9.17
CA LEU A 60 23.51 0.24 -8.97
C LEU A 60 22.02 0.37 -9.35
N PHE A 61 21.32 1.35 -8.80
CA PHE A 61 19.91 1.62 -9.10
C PHE A 61 19.65 2.02 -10.57
N ASN A 62 20.62 2.66 -11.22
CA ASN A 62 20.52 2.97 -12.66
C ASN A 62 20.81 1.75 -13.54
N SER A 63 21.68 0.85 -13.10
CA SER A 63 22.06 -0.37 -13.83
C SER A 63 21.01 -1.47 -13.69
N ILE A 64 20.39 -1.55 -12.52
CA ILE A 64 19.31 -2.48 -12.23
C ILE A 64 18.03 -1.79 -12.69
N ASN A 65 17.36 -2.32 -13.71
CA ASN A 65 16.09 -1.78 -14.22
C ASN A 65 14.90 -2.11 -13.28
N THR A 66 15.08 -1.91 -11.98
CA THR A 66 14.05 -1.97 -10.96
C THR A 66 14.43 -1.05 -9.80
N LYS A 67 13.44 -0.37 -9.23
CA LYS A 67 13.59 0.37 -7.97
C LYS A 67 13.02 -0.42 -6.78
N ASN A 68 12.77 -1.71 -6.97
CA ASN A 68 12.33 -2.60 -5.91
C ASN A 68 13.53 -2.98 -5.02
N PHE A 69 13.51 -2.47 -3.79
CA PHE A 69 14.55 -2.73 -2.79
C PHE A 69 14.73 -4.21 -2.49
N GLU A 70 13.64 -4.97 -2.35
CA GLU A 70 13.72 -6.40 -2.05
C GLU A 70 14.49 -7.14 -3.15
N ILE A 71 14.14 -6.90 -4.41
CA ILE A 71 14.81 -7.52 -5.56
C ILE A 71 16.29 -7.13 -5.61
N ILE A 72 16.60 -5.86 -5.36
CA ILE A 72 17.98 -5.37 -5.36
C ILE A 72 18.80 -6.06 -4.28
N MET A 73 18.26 -6.15 -3.05
CA MET A 73 18.93 -6.80 -1.93
C MET A 73 19.15 -8.30 -2.20
N GLN A 74 18.13 -9.00 -2.73
CA GLN A 74 18.25 -10.40 -3.13
C GLN A 74 19.29 -10.60 -4.24
N GLN A 75 19.35 -9.70 -5.23
CA GLN A 75 20.34 -9.76 -6.32
C GLN A 75 21.77 -9.53 -5.82
N LEU A 76 21.97 -8.56 -4.92
CA LEU A 76 23.27 -8.29 -4.31
C LEU A 76 23.76 -9.50 -3.51
N ASP A 77 22.89 -10.10 -2.70
CA ASP A 77 23.21 -11.29 -1.91
C ASP A 77 23.50 -12.51 -2.79
N LEU A 78 22.67 -12.74 -3.81
CA LEU A 78 22.91 -13.81 -4.78
C LEU A 78 24.23 -13.62 -5.50
N PHE A 79 24.53 -12.40 -5.94
CA PHE A 79 25.77 -12.09 -6.64
C PHE A 79 26.99 -12.30 -5.73
N ALA A 80 26.94 -11.85 -4.48
CA ALA A 80 28.00 -12.09 -3.51
C ALA A 80 28.25 -13.59 -3.27
N ASN A 81 27.17 -14.38 -3.15
CA ASN A 81 27.26 -15.83 -2.96
C ASN A 81 27.86 -16.53 -4.19
N VAL A 82 27.40 -16.17 -5.40
CA VAL A 82 27.92 -16.73 -6.65
C VAL A 82 29.38 -16.34 -6.88
N ALA A 83 29.74 -15.07 -6.66
CA ALA A 83 31.10 -14.58 -6.77
C ALA A 83 32.06 -15.34 -5.83
N GLN A 84 31.60 -15.66 -4.62
CA GLN A 84 32.35 -16.47 -3.66
C GLN A 84 32.60 -17.89 -4.18
N VAL A 85 31.62 -18.52 -4.84
CA VAL A 85 31.78 -19.86 -5.44
C VAL A 85 32.80 -19.86 -6.59
N PHE A 86 32.83 -18.80 -7.39
CA PHE A 86 33.78 -18.66 -8.50
C PHE A 86 35.19 -18.18 -8.07
N ASN A 87 35.46 -18.08 -6.77
CA ASN A 87 36.71 -17.53 -6.23
C ASN A 87 37.03 -16.15 -6.85
N ALA A 88 36.01 -15.31 -7.02
CA ALA A 88 36.20 -13.93 -7.41
C ALA A 88 37.06 -13.19 -6.38
N ASP A 89 37.60 -12.05 -6.79
CA ASP A 89 38.44 -11.23 -5.93
C ASP A 89 37.74 -10.86 -4.61
N LYS A 90 38.48 -10.99 -3.50
CA LYS A 90 37.93 -10.81 -2.16
C LYS A 90 37.51 -9.35 -1.93
N GLU A 91 38.25 -8.39 -2.49
CA GLU A 91 37.90 -6.98 -2.39
C GLU A 91 36.56 -6.70 -3.07
N LEU A 92 36.28 -7.33 -4.22
CA LEU A 92 34.99 -7.22 -4.89
C LEU A 92 33.84 -7.79 -4.04
N ILE A 93 34.02 -8.97 -3.45
CA ILE A 93 33.01 -9.60 -2.59
C ILE A 93 32.72 -8.74 -1.35
N ASP A 94 33.77 -8.24 -0.70
CA ASP A 94 33.64 -7.38 0.48
C ASP A 94 32.96 -6.05 0.11
N LYS A 95 33.25 -5.51 -1.07
CA LYS A 95 32.59 -4.31 -1.60
C LYS A 95 31.08 -4.53 -1.81
N ILE A 96 30.68 -5.65 -2.42
CA ILE A 96 29.26 -5.98 -2.64
C ILE A 96 28.52 -6.12 -1.30
N LYS A 97 29.11 -6.83 -0.34
CA LYS A 97 28.52 -7.00 0.99
C LYS A 97 28.38 -5.67 1.72
N HIS A 98 29.40 -4.82 1.64
CA HIS A 98 29.35 -3.48 2.22
C HIS A 98 28.24 -2.62 1.60
N THR A 99 28.10 -2.63 0.27
CA THR A 99 27.02 -1.92 -0.42
C THR A 99 25.64 -2.42 0.01
N SER A 100 25.46 -3.74 0.13
CA SER A 100 24.21 -4.35 0.62
C SER A 100 23.87 -3.87 2.04
N GLU A 101 24.84 -3.90 2.96
CA GLU A 101 24.64 -3.41 4.33
C GLU A 101 24.35 -1.90 4.38
N THR A 102 25.04 -1.09 3.59
CA THR A 102 24.78 0.36 3.48
C THR A 102 23.37 0.62 2.98
N LEU A 103 22.91 -0.12 1.97
CA LEU A 103 21.55 0.02 1.43
C LEU A 103 20.47 -0.38 2.44
N LYS A 104 20.70 -1.47 3.19
CA LYS A 104 19.81 -1.91 4.28
C LYS A 104 19.67 -0.83 5.35
N ASN A 105 20.80 -0.33 5.89
CA ASN A 105 20.79 0.67 6.95
C ASN A 105 20.14 1.99 6.49
N SER A 106 20.47 2.39 5.28
CA SER A 106 19.87 3.50 4.57
C SER A 106 18.34 3.42 4.49
N LEU A 107 17.80 2.25 4.15
CA LEU A 107 16.35 2.03 4.10
C LEU A 107 15.72 2.10 5.49
N ILE A 108 16.35 1.50 6.50
CA ILE A 108 15.88 1.55 7.89
C ILE A 108 15.82 3.01 8.37
N ASP A 109 16.84 3.80 8.11
CA ASP A 109 16.91 5.21 8.52
C ASP A 109 15.87 6.07 7.79
N ALA A 110 15.66 5.83 6.49
CA ALA A 110 14.61 6.50 5.73
C ALA A 110 13.21 6.20 6.29
N VAL A 111 12.91 4.93 6.59
CA VAL A 111 11.65 4.53 7.19
C VAL A 111 11.44 5.20 8.55
N LYS A 112 12.49 5.28 9.39
CA LYS A 112 12.43 5.96 10.69
C LYS A 112 12.19 7.46 10.60
N ALA A 113 12.87 8.13 9.66
CA ALA A 113 12.72 9.58 9.48
C ALA A 113 11.32 9.96 8.99
N MET A 114 10.68 9.07 8.22
CA MET A 114 9.39 9.32 7.58
C MET A 114 8.16 8.95 8.42
N HIS A 115 8.31 8.25 9.53
CA HIS A 115 7.16 7.76 10.29
C HIS A 115 7.19 8.28 11.72
N PRO A 116 6.04 8.72 12.28
CA PRO A 116 5.93 8.92 13.72
C PRO A 116 6.42 7.67 14.45
N GLU A 117 7.26 7.84 15.47
CA GLU A 117 7.82 6.70 16.23
C GLU A 117 6.77 5.68 16.71
N HIS A 118 5.51 6.12 16.92
CA HIS A 118 4.42 5.26 17.37
C HIS A 118 3.04 5.84 17.07
N VAL A 119 2.04 4.95 16.97
CA VAL A 119 0.60 5.22 16.76
C VAL A 119 0.01 6.24 17.74
N PHE A 120 0.56 6.36 18.94
CA PHE A 120 0.10 7.30 19.97
C PHE A 120 0.38 8.77 19.66
N LYS A 121 1.20 9.08 18.64
CA LYS A 121 1.40 10.46 18.16
C LYS A 121 0.20 11.00 17.40
N ILE A 122 -0.73 10.14 16.94
CA ILE A 122 -1.96 10.60 16.30
C ILE A 122 -2.91 11.10 17.38
N PRO A 123 -3.36 12.37 17.35
CA PRO A 123 -4.37 12.86 18.28
C PRO A 123 -5.64 12.01 18.17
N GLU A 124 -6.27 11.71 19.31
CA GLU A 124 -7.44 10.83 19.37
C GLU A 124 -8.60 11.34 18.50
N GLU A 125 -8.86 12.65 18.53
CA GLU A 125 -9.88 13.29 17.70
C GLU A 125 -9.64 13.06 16.20
N LYS A 126 -8.39 13.23 15.74
CA LYS A 126 -8.03 13.00 14.33
C LYS A 126 -8.16 11.54 13.93
N ASN A 127 -7.75 10.65 14.83
CA ASN A 127 -7.84 9.21 14.63
C ASN A 127 -9.31 8.77 14.51
N ALA A 128 -10.18 9.24 15.42
CA ALA A 128 -11.61 8.96 15.43
C ALA A 128 -12.34 9.53 14.20
N ALA A 129 -12.01 10.76 13.78
CA ALA A 129 -12.53 11.35 12.55
C ALA A 129 -12.20 10.50 11.32
N CYS A 130 -10.94 10.05 11.21
CA CYS A 130 -10.49 9.21 10.11
C CYS A 130 -11.15 7.82 10.14
N CYS A 131 -11.31 7.20 11.32
CA CYS A 131 -12.03 5.93 11.40
C CYS A 131 -13.50 6.08 10.99
N THR A 132 -14.18 7.15 11.41
CA THR A 132 -15.56 7.44 10.99
C THR A 132 -15.66 7.57 9.45
N PHE A 133 -14.69 8.23 8.83
CA PHE A 133 -14.60 8.34 7.38
C PHE A 133 -14.43 6.96 6.71
N LEU A 134 -13.58 6.08 7.25
CA LEU A 134 -13.36 4.73 6.71
C LEU A 134 -14.59 3.82 6.91
N GLU A 135 -15.25 3.88 8.08
CA GLU A 135 -16.43 3.07 8.40
C GLU A 135 -17.61 3.32 7.44
N ASP A 136 -17.74 4.54 6.92
CA ASP A 136 -18.76 4.86 5.90
C ASP A 136 -18.61 4.03 4.61
N TYR A 137 -17.41 3.47 4.35
CA TYR A 137 -17.17 2.52 3.28
C TYR A 137 -17.27 1.07 3.77
N LEU A 138 -16.60 0.75 4.88
CA LEU A 138 -16.48 -0.63 5.39
C LEU A 138 -17.81 -1.25 5.84
N VAL A 139 -18.75 -0.44 6.34
CA VAL A 139 -20.07 -0.93 6.80
C VAL A 139 -21.05 -1.16 5.64
N ASN A 140 -20.82 -0.53 4.49
CA ASN A 140 -21.77 -0.53 3.36
C ASN A 140 -21.33 -1.45 2.21
N ASP A 141 -20.79 -2.64 2.54
CA ASP A 141 -20.22 -3.62 1.59
C ASP A 141 -19.14 -3.02 0.65
N GLY A 142 -18.55 -1.91 1.07
CA GLY A 142 -17.48 -1.23 0.37
C GLY A 142 -16.12 -1.86 0.66
N TYR A 143 -15.14 -1.44 -0.12
CA TYR A 143 -13.74 -1.87 0.03
C TYR A 143 -12.86 -0.63 0.10
N VAL A 144 -11.84 -0.69 0.95
CA VAL A 144 -10.81 0.34 1.08
C VAL A 144 -9.52 -0.20 0.49
N PHE A 145 -9.08 0.41 -0.60
CA PHE A 145 -7.81 0.14 -1.25
C PHE A 145 -6.82 1.25 -0.89
N SER A 146 -5.58 0.90 -0.61
CA SER A 146 -4.49 1.84 -0.37
C SER A 146 -3.35 1.57 -1.33
N SER A 147 -2.81 2.61 -1.94
CA SER A 147 -1.52 2.58 -2.62
C SER A 147 -0.38 3.08 -1.72
N ASN A 148 -0.66 3.39 -0.45
CA ASN A 148 0.32 3.92 0.48
C ASN A 148 1.03 2.78 1.18
N TYR A 149 2.35 2.88 1.23
CA TYR A 149 3.20 1.93 1.93
C TYR A 149 3.40 2.27 3.42
N ASP A 150 2.95 3.44 3.87
CA ASP A 150 3.12 3.91 5.25
C ASP A 150 2.25 3.16 6.27
N LEU A 151 2.53 3.41 7.56
CA LEU A 151 1.85 2.79 8.69
C LEU A 151 0.55 3.51 9.11
N LEU A 152 0.21 4.64 8.49
CA LEU A 152 -0.85 5.52 9.00
C LEU A 152 -2.24 4.87 8.90
N LEU A 153 -2.55 4.24 7.76
CA LEU A 153 -3.82 3.52 7.61
C LEU A 153 -3.91 2.35 8.60
N TYR A 154 -2.85 1.56 8.71
CA TYR A 154 -2.78 0.43 9.65
C TYR A 154 -3.04 0.90 11.10
N TRP A 155 -2.40 1.99 11.52
CA TRP A 155 -2.57 2.57 12.84
C TRP A 155 -4.00 3.07 13.12
N VAL A 156 -4.66 3.68 12.14
CA VAL A 156 -6.07 4.10 12.30
C VAL A 156 -6.98 2.89 12.50
N LEU A 157 -6.80 1.84 11.68
CA LEU A 157 -7.63 0.64 11.74
C LEU A 157 -7.45 -0.12 13.05
N MET A 158 -6.21 -0.26 13.52
CA MET A 158 -5.90 -0.95 14.77
C MET A 158 -6.40 -0.22 16.01
N ARG A 159 -6.22 1.11 16.08
CA ARG A 159 -6.50 1.87 17.31
C ARG A 159 -8.00 2.00 17.62
N ASN A 160 -8.84 2.14 16.60
CA ASN A 160 -10.27 2.41 16.81
C ASN A 160 -11.17 1.20 16.67
N THR A 161 -10.63 -0.02 16.50
CA THR A 161 -11.44 -1.21 16.21
C THR A 161 -12.48 -0.94 15.11
N CYS A 162 -12.04 -0.28 14.02
CA CYS A 162 -12.96 0.17 12.97
C CYS A 162 -13.78 -1.03 12.47
N LYS A 163 -15.12 -0.87 12.42
CA LYS A 163 -16.01 -1.98 12.12
C LYS A 163 -15.76 -2.54 10.73
N ASN A 164 -15.77 -3.87 10.64
CA ASN A 164 -15.56 -4.62 9.40
C ASN A 164 -14.24 -4.32 8.68
N ALA A 165 -13.20 -3.86 9.38
CA ALA A 165 -11.86 -3.65 8.84
C ALA A 165 -11.05 -4.97 8.83
N GLY A 166 -11.37 -5.88 7.91
CA GLY A 166 -10.60 -7.10 7.70
C GLY A 166 -9.50 -6.89 6.66
N ASP A 167 -8.25 -7.27 6.96
CA ASP A 167 -7.14 -7.19 6.00
C ASP A 167 -6.68 -8.55 5.46
N GLY A 168 -7.41 -9.61 5.78
CA GLY A 168 -7.17 -10.97 5.28
C GLY A 168 -6.14 -11.78 6.07
N PHE A 169 -5.47 -11.16 7.04
CA PHE A 169 -4.48 -11.81 7.90
C PHE A 169 -5.13 -12.49 9.09
N GLY A 170 -4.59 -13.62 9.51
CA GLY A 170 -5.01 -14.35 10.69
C GLY A 170 -3.93 -15.31 11.18
N ARG A 171 -4.11 -15.82 12.41
CA ARG A 171 -3.22 -16.82 13.00
C ARG A 171 -3.81 -18.21 12.82
N GLU A 172 -2.99 -19.17 12.44
CA GLU A 172 -3.33 -20.59 12.37
C GLU A 172 -2.81 -21.31 13.61
N VAL A 173 -3.47 -22.41 13.99
CA VAL A 173 -3.00 -23.26 15.07
C VAL A 173 -1.95 -24.20 14.48
N GLU A 174 -0.72 -24.15 14.98
CA GLU A 174 0.40 -24.94 14.45
C GLU A 174 0.49 -26.33 15.09
N ASN A 175 -0.15 -26.53 16.24
CA ASN A 175 -0.23 -27.80 16.95
C ASN A 175 -1.67 -28.34 17.04
N PRO A 176 -2.41 -28.51 15.93
CA PRO A 176 -3.81 -28.91 16.00
C PRO A 176 -3.97 -30.29 16.66
N LEU A 177 -4.86 -30.37 17.65
CA LEU A 177 -5.30 -31.68 18.16
C LEU A 177 -6.08 -32.41 17.07
N GLY A 178 -5.82 -33.72 16.95
CA GLY A 178 -6.74 -34.62 16.27
C GLY A 178 -7.97 -34.92 17.12
N ASP A 179 -8.52 -36.12 17.01
CA ASP A 179 -9.68 -36.54 17.80
C ASP A 179 -9.34 -36.91 19.27
N GLU A 180 -8.07 -36.82 19.67
CA GLU A 180 -7.60 -37.18 21.00
C GLU A 180 -7.63 -36.00 21.97
N TYR A 181 -8.22 -36.22 23.15
CA TYR A 181 -8.18 -35.26 24.25
C TYR A 181 -6.82 -35.30 24.94
N VAL A 182 -6.10 -34.18 24.89
CA VAL A 182 -4.83 -33.99 25.61
C VAL A 182 -5.09 -33.08 26.81
N PRO A 183 -4.96 -33.59 28.06
CA PRO A 183 -4.94 -32.75 29.25
C PRO A 183 -3.79 -31.73 29.13
N ASP A 184 -4.05 -30.46 29.47
CA ASP A 184 -3.10 -29.34 29.39
C ASP A 184 -2.70 -28.91 27.96
N TYR A 185 -3.57 -29.11 26.97
CA TYR A 185 -3.36 -28.56 25.63
C TYR A 185 -3.35 -27.03 25.61
N GLU A 186 -2.24 -26.45 25.19
CA GLU A 186 -2.10 -25.03 24.88
C GLU A 186 -1.92 -24.85 23.36
N PRO A 187 -2.85 -24.15 22.67
CA PRO A 187 -2.72 -23.90 21.24
C PRO A 187 -1.55 -22.95 20.95
N GLU A 188 -0.62 -23.42 20.13
CA GLU A 188 0.46 -22.64 19.54
C GLU A 188 -0.05 -21.99 18.27
N TYR A 189 0.11 -20.66 18.18
CA TYR A 189 -0.37 -19.89 17.05
C TYR A 189 0.76 -19.42 16.17
N SER A 190 0.59 -19.59 14.86
CA SER A 190 1.46 -19.01 13.85
C SER A 190 1.48 -17.49 13.97
N GLU A 191 2.47 -16.87 13.32
CA GLU A 191 2.44 -15.44 12.99
C GLU A 191 1.18 -15.07 12.18
N LEU A 192 0.90 -13.77 12.04
CA LEU A 192 -0.21 -13.31 11.21
C LEU A 192 0.10 -13.58 9.74
N ARG A 193 -0.48 -14.63 9.18
CA ARG A 193 -0.35 -15.02 7.78
C ARG A 193 -1.56 -14.55 6.98
N TRP A 194 -1.31 -14.07 5.77
CA TRP A 194 -2.39 -13.74 4.84
C TRP A 194 -3.01 -15.00 4.26
N GLY A 195 -4.34 -15.07 4.26
CA GLY A 195 -5.09 -16.12 3.57
C GLY A 195 -6.27 -16.63 4.39
N LYS A 196 -6.09 -16.82 5.70
CA LYS A 196 -7.13 -17.35 6.61
C LYS A 196 -8.42 -16.53 6.57
N ASN A 197 -8.30 -15.20 6.54
CA ASN A 197 -9.44 -14.27 6.60
C ASN A 197 -9.71 -13.58 5.25
N LYS A 198 -9.22 -14.15 4.13
CA LYS A 198 -9.31 -13.53 2.80
C LYS A 198 -10.76 -13.26 2.34
N ASP A 199 -11.70 -14.11 2.74
CA ASP A 199 -13.09 -14.04 2.29
C ASP A 199 -13.85 -12.87 2.94
N SER A 200 -13.42 -12.45 4.13
CA SER A 200 -13.92 -11.28 4.84
C SER A 200 -13.03 -10.03 4.68
N GLN A 201 -12.04 -10.07 3.79
CA GLN A 201 -11.13 -8.95 3.58
C GLN A 201 -11.86 -7.76 2.95
N SER A 202 -11.68 -6.59 3.55
CA SER A 202 -12.27 -5.32 3.13
C SER A 202 -11.24 -4.21 2.95
N VAL A 203 -10.02 -4.39 3.47
CA VAL A 203 -8.88 -3.48 3.33
C VAL A 203 -7.78 -4.15 2.51
N PHE A 204 -7.26 -3.45 1.51
CA PHE A 204 -6.32 -3.99 0.52
C PHE A 204 -5.18 -3.01 0.26
N TYR A 205 -3.93 -3.46 0.39
CA TYR A 205 -2.73 -2.66 0.10
C TYR A 205 -2.21 -2.99 -1.31
N LEU A 206 -2.65 -2.23 -2.32
CA LEU A 206 -2.35 -2.46 -3.74
C LEU A 206 -0.85 -2.39 -4.06
N HIS A 207 -0.14 -1.52 -3.35
CA HIS A 207 1.30 -1.32 -3.49
C HIS A 207 2.05 -1.83 -2.26
N GLY A 208 1.43 -2.72 -1.47
CA GLY A 208 1.99 -3.23 -0.23
C GLY A 208 2.02 -2.20 0.90
N ALA A 209 2.62 -2.57 2.03
CA ALA A 209 2.77 -1.72 3.21
C ALA A 209 3.95 -2.19 4.06
N LEU A 210 4.52 -1.26 4.83
CA LEU A 210 5.66 -1.50 5.72
C LEU A 210 5.55 -2.68 6.70
N PRO A 211 4.37 -3.04 7.25
CA PRO A 211 4.27 -4.19 8.13
C PRO A 211 4.09 -5.50 7.37
N LEU A 212 4.02 -5.51 6.03
CA LEU A 212 3.80 -6.73 5.24
C LEU A 212 5.14 -7.27 4.72
N PHE A 213 5.40 -8.56 4.89
CA PHE A 213 6.64 -9.22 4.50
C PHE A 213 6.36 -10.46 3.67
N ASP A 214 7.19 -10.72 2.66
CA ASP A 214 7.15 -11.94 1.87
C ASP A 214 8.25 -12.89 2.38
N THR A 215 7.86 -14.06 2.90
CA THR A 215 8.82 -15.11 3.31
C THR A 215 9.05 -16.14 2.21
N GLY A 216 8.54 -15.88 1.00
CA GLY A 216 8.55 -16.79 -0.15
C GLY A 216 7.41 -17.81 -0.13
N ILE A 217 7.11 -18.37 1.05
CA ILE A 217 5.97 -19.29 1.24
C ILE A 217 4.74 -18.51 1.69
N ASP A 218 4.90 -17.62 2.68
CA ASP A 218 3.82 -16.89 3.34
C ASP A 218 3.96 -15.39 3.19
N ILE A 219 2.82 -14.68 3.17
CA ILE A 219 2.83 -13.24 3.41
C ILE A 219 2.51 -13.04 4.87
N ILE A 220 3.44 -12.43 5.60
CA ILE A 220 3.37 -12.22 7.04
C ILE A 220 3.11 -10.74 7.31
N LYS A 221 2.28 -10.45 8.31
CA LYS A 221 2.04 -9.09 8.80
C LYS A 221 2.62 -8.92 10.20
N GLU A 222 3.49 -7.94 10.36
CA GLU A 222 3.98 -7.50 11.66
C GLU A 222 2.92 -6.76 12.46
N GLU A 223 2.93 -6.98 13.76
CA GLU A 223 2.00 -6.36 14.70
C GLU A 223 2.69 -5.86 15.97
N TYR A 224 1.94 -5.14 16.80
CA TYR A 224 2.40 -4.76 18.14
C TYR A 224 2.31 -5.98 19.06
N ASN A 225 3.44 -6.46 19.57
CA ASN A 225 3.55 -7.64 20.45
C ASN A 225 4.23 -7.32 21.79
N GLY A 226 4.19 -6.05 22.22
CA GLY A 226 4.90 -5.53 23.39
C GLY A 226 6.02 -4.55 23.01
N ASP A 227 6.64 -4.76 21.84
CA ASP A 227 7.58 -3.83 21.22
C ASP A 227 6.89 -2.88 20.22
N TYR A 228 7.56 -1.79 19.84
CA TYR A 228 7.05 -0.90 18.80
C TYR A 228 7.12 -1.57 17.43
N LEU A 229 6.06 -1.43 16.64
CA LEU A 229 5.98 -2.00 15.29
C LEU A 229 7.18 -1.67 14.39
N LEU A 230 7.70 -0.44 14.48
CA LEU A 230 8.89 -0.04 13.70
C LEU A 230 10.15 -0.80 14.13
N ASP A 231 10.27 -1.16 15.41
CA ASP A 231 11.39 -1.96 15.91
C ASP A 231 11.26 -3.42 15.44
N ASN A 232 10.04 -3.97 15.40
CA ASN A 232 9.78 -5.30 14.83
C ASN A 232 10.10 -5.36 13.33
N ILE A 233 9.66 -4.36 12.57
CA ILE A 233 10.00 -4.19 11.15
C ILE A 233 11.51 -4.11 10.97
N LYS A 234 12.21 -3.34 11.82
CA LYS A 234 13.67 -3.25 11.78
C LYS A 234 14.31 -4.62 12.05
N ALA A 235 13.85 -5.34 13.06
CA ALA A 235 14.39 -6.65 13.42
C ALA A 235 14.27 -7.66 12.26
N ARG A 236 13.18 -7.60 11.48
CA ARG A 236 13.06 -8.38 10.24
C ARG A 236 14.03 -7.94 9.16
N MET A 237 14.16 -6.64 8.93
CA MET A 237 15.11 -6.10 7.94
C MET A 237 16.55 -6.49 8.27
N GLU A 238 16.93 -6.57 9.54
CA GLU A 238 18.24 -7.08 9.97
C GLU A 238 18.44 -8.56 9.66
N LYS A 239 17.36 -9.35 9.64
CA LYS A 239 17.35 -10.76 9.19
C LYS A 239 17.26 -10.91 7.67
N LYS A 240 17.33 -9.80 6.91
CA LYS A 240 17.19 -9.74 5.45
C LYS A 240 15.77 -10.10 4.96
N GLU A 241 14.77 -9.89 5.80
CA GLU A 241 13.37 -9.92 5.42
C GLU A 241 12.90 -8.49 5.17
N TYR A 242 12.49 -8.19 3.94
CA TYR A 242 12.14 -6.82 3.53
C TYR A 242 10.63 -6.65 3.41
N PRO A 243 10.10 -5.46 3.77
CA PRO A 243 8.70 -5.20 3.57
C PRO A 243 8.30 -5.20 2.09
N ILE A 244 7.11 -5.69 1.81
CA ILE A 244 6.48 -5.65 0.50
C ILE A 244 5.98 -4.23 0.29
N PHE A 245 6.65 -3.46 -0.57
CA PHE A 245 6.07 -2.23 -1.11
C PHE A 245 6.51 -1.93 -2.54
N VAL A 246 5.64 -1.27 -3.29
CA VAL A 246 5.85 -0.86 -4.68
C VAL A 246 6.04 0.66 -4.72
N THR A 247 7.28 1.12 -4.52
CA THR A 247 7.55 2.55 -4.33
C THR A 247 7.86 3.30 -5.61
N ALA A 248 8.69 2.75 -6.50
CA ALA A 248 9.15 3.47 -7.68
C ALA A 248 9.38 2.55 -8.89
N GLY A 249 9.52 3.16 -10.06
CA GLY A 249 9.60 2.46 -11.35
C GLY A 249 8.46 2.88 -12.28
N ASN A 250 8.56 2.50 -13.55
CA ASN A 250 7.48 2.73 -14.50
C ASN A 250 6.29 1.79 -14.22
N ALA A 251 5.13 2.07 -14.83
CA ALA A 251 3.91 1.31 -14.57
C ALA A 251 4.05 -0.21 -14.86
N ASN A 252 4.88 -0.61 -15.84
CA ASN A 252 5.08 -2.02 -16.17
C ASN A 252 5.93 -2.74 -15.12
N GLU A 253 6.96 -2.09 -14.59
CA GLU A 253 7.76 -2.62 -13.47
C GLU A 253 6.90 -2.81 -12.23
N LYS A 254 6.08 -1.81 -11.90
CA LYS A 254 5.13 -1.89 -10.78
C LYS A 254 4.14 -3.04 -10.98
N LEU A 255 3.55 -3.16 -12.18
CA LEU A 255 2.61 -4.23 -12.48
C LEU A 255 3.27 -5.61 -12.41
N THR A 256 4.49 -5.73 -12.93
CA THR A 256 5.26 -6.99 -12.86
C THR A 256 5.47 -7.41 -11.41
N HIS A 257 5.89 -6.48 -10.54
CA HIS A 257 6.05 -6.76 -9.11
C HIS A 257 4.72 -7.18 -8.46
N ILE A 258 3.63 -6.47 -8.74
CA ILE A 258 2.29 -6.81 -8.23
C ILE A 258 1.90 -8.24 -8.63
N MET A 259 2.12 -8.62 -9.89
CA MET A 259 1.73 -9.94 -10.41
C MET A 259 2.60 -11.10 -9.87
N HIS A 260 3.83 -10.83 -9.44
CA HIS A 260 4.72 -11.87 -8.88
C HIS A 260 4.56 -12.07 -7.37
N ASN A 261 3.88 -11.15 -6.67
CA ASN A 261 3.58 -11.30 -5.25
C ASN A 261 2.13 -11.75 -5.05
N LYS A 262 1.94 -12.86 -4.32
CA LYS A 262 0.62 -13.49 -4.15
C LYS A 262 -0.44 -12.57 -3.52
N TYR A 263 -0.03 -11.72 -2.58
CA TYR A 263 -0.93 -10.78 -1.90
C TYR A 263 -1.25 -9.58 -2.79
N LEU A 264 -0.25 -8.99 -3.43
CA LEU A 264 -0.45 -7.83 -4.32
C LEU A 264 -1.32 -8.20 -5.53
N SER A 265 -1.07 -9.36 -6.14
CA SER A 265 -1.88 -9.86 -7.25
C SER A 265 -3.34 -10.02 -6.83
N PHE A 266 -3.60 -10.61 -5.65
CA PHE A 266 -4.96 -10.73 -5.13
C PHE A 266 -5.62 -9.37 -4.90
N CYS A 267 -4.90 -8.41 -4.31
CA CYS A 267 -5.41 -7.05 -4.11
C CYS A 267 -5.75 -6.39 -5.45
N PHE A 268 -4.91 -6.56 -6.47
CA PHE A 268 -5.11 -6.03 -7.81
C PHE A 268 -6.32 -6.67 -8.51
N ASP A 269 -6.47 -7.99 -8.42
CA ASP A 269 -7.62 -8.71 -8.98
C ASP A 269 -8.91 -8.28 -8.30
N LYS A 270 -8.88 -8.15 -6.96
CA LYS A 270 -10.03 -7.67 -6.20
C LYS A 270 -10.42 -6.25 -6.63
N PHE A 271 -9.45 -5.35 -6.75
CA PHE A 271 -9.68 -3.99 -7.24
C PHE A 271 -10.22 -3.96 -8.67
N SER A 272 -9.73 -4.84 -9.54
CA SER A 272 -10.19 -4.99 -10.92
C SER A 272 -11.58 -5.62 -11.06
N SER A 273 -12.12 -6.19 -9.97
CA SER A 273 -13.42 -6.86 -9.94
C SER A 273 -14.54 -6.04 -9.27
N ILE A 274 -14.23 -4.85 -8.75
CA ILE A 274 -15.21 -4.03 -8.02
C ILE A 274 -16.36 -3.57 -8.93
N LYS A 275 -17.52 -3.32 -8.32
CA LYS A 275 -18.74 -2.86 -9.00
C LYS A 275 -19.18 -1.53 -8.39
N GLY A 276 -20.20 -0.89 -8.96
CA GLY A 276 -20.76 0.33 -8.36
C GLY A 276 -19.94 1.57 -8.68
N SER A 277 -19.34 2.22 -7.69
CA SER A 277 -18.55 3.46 -7.86
C SER A 277 -17.30 3.47 -7.01
N LEU A 278 -16.24 4.09 -7.53
CA LEU A 278 -14.98 4.27 -6.83
C LEU A 278 -14.80 5.75 -6.48
N ILE A 279 -14.46 6.05 -5.24
CA ILE A 279 -14.03 7.37 -4.80
C ILE A 279 -12.53 7.31 -4.55
N THR A 280 -11.77 8.30 -5.02
CA THR A 280 -10.33 8.38 -4.77
C THR A 280 -9.99 9.60 -3.93
N PHE A 281 -9.16 9.41 -2.91
CA PHE A 281 -8.66 10.49 -2.06
C PHE A 281 -7.13 10.45 -2.02
N GLY A 282 -6.48 11.58 -2.34
CA GLY A 282 -5.03 11.68 -2.34
C GLY A 282 -4.32 10.91 -3.47
N PHE A 283 -5.04 10.49 -4.52
CA PHE A 283 -4.50 9.74 -5.65
C PHE A 283 -4.66 10.52 -6.95
N ASN A 284 -3.56 10.88 -7.61
CA ASN A 284 -3.56 11.77 -8.78
C ASN A 284 -3.34 11.06 -10.13
N PHE A 285 -3.21 9.73 -10.14
CA PHE A 285 -2.98 8.95 -11.37
C PHE A 285 -1.81 9.51 -12.20
N GLY A 286 -0.61 9.50 -11.61
CA GLY A 286 0.61 9.91 -12.31
C GLY A 286 0.95 8.96 -13.46
N ASP A 287 1.93 9.33 -14.28
CA ASP A 287 2.35 8.53 -15.43
C ASP A 287 2.86 7.13 -15.04
N ASN A 288 3.33 6.97 -13.80
CA ASN A 288 3.81 5.70 -13.25
C ASN A 288 2.69 4.80 -12.68
N ASP A 289 1.42 5.26 -12.71
CA ASP A 289 0.28 4.55 -12.09
C ASP A 289 -0.79 4.15 -13.10
N THR A 290 -0.43 4.01 -14.38
CA THR A 290 -1.38 3.64 -15.45
C THR A 290 -1.97 2.25 -15.26
N HIS A 291 -1.31 1.35 -14.53
CA HIS A 291 -1.85 0.04 -14.16
C HIS A 291 -3.11 0.15 -13.28
N ILE A 292 -3.22 1.20 -12.45
CA ILE A 292 -4.43 1.45 -11.66
C ILE A 292 -5.58 1.91 -12.56
N ILE A 293 -5.31 2.71 -13.59
CA ILE A 293 -6.30 3.08 -14.60
C ILE A 293 -6.76 1.82 -15.36
N GLU A 294 -5.84 0.92 -15.70
CA GLU A 294 -6.18 -0.32 -16.38
C GLU A 294 -7.06 -1.22 -15.51
N ALA A 295 -6.75 -1.37 -14.22
CA ALA A 295 -7.61 -2.10 -13.28
C ALA A 295 -9.03 -1.50 -13.20
N ILE A 296 -9.14 -0.16 -13.16
CA ILE A 296 -10.43 0.55 -13.21
C ILE A 296 -11.17 0.25 -14.53
N ASN A 297 -10.44 0.18 -15.64
CA ASN A 297 -11.01 -0.14 -16.95
C ASN A 297 -11.51 -1.59 -17.02
N ILE A 298 -10.78 -2.54 -16.44
CA ILE A 298 -11.20 -3.93 -16.29
C ILE A 298 -12.49 -3.99 -15.46
N ALA A 299 -12.54 -3.33 -14.31
CA ALA A 299 -13.72 -3.24 -13.46
C ALA A 299 -14.92 -2.60 -14.18
N ALA A 300 -14.65 -1.66 -15.09
CA ALA A 300 -15.65 -1.02 -15.95
C ALA A 300 -16.07 -1.87 -17.17
N ASN A 301 -15.63 -3.13 -17.25
CA ASN A 301 -15.79 -4.04 -18.38
C ASN A 301 -15.31 -3.42 -19.71
N GLN A 302 -14.20 -2.70 -19.67
CA GLN A 302 -13.61 -2.00 -20.82
C GLN A 302 -14.62 -1.06 -21.53
N GLY A 303 -15.57 -0.50 -20.77
CA GLY A 303 -16.63 0.38 -21.27
C GLY A 303 -17.80 -0.34 -21.94
N LYS A 304 -17.76 -1.68 -22.06
CA LYS A 304 -18.84 -2.49 -22.64
C LYS A 304 -20.11 -2.41 -21.78
N LYS A 305 -21.26 -2.66 -22.40
CA LYS A 305 -22.53 -2.77 -21.66
C LYS A 305 -22.51 -4.05 -20.83
N ALA A 306 -22.56 -3.90 -19.51
CA ALA A 306 -22.75 -4.97 -18.55
C ALA A 306 -23.62 -4.44 -17.40
N GLN A 307 -24.42 -5.31 -16.80
CA GLN A 307 -25.25 -4.98 -15.65
C GLN A 307 -24.40 -4.78 -14.38
N ASP A 308 -23.34 -5.57 -14.26
CA ASP A 308 -22.49 -5.63 -13.07
C ASP A 308 -21.09 -5.13 -13.38
N LYS A 309 -20.88 -3.81 -13.24
CA LYS A 309 -19.58 -3.19 -13.48
C LYS A 309 -19.35 -1.97 -12.61
N LEU A 310 -18.12 -1.45 -12.63
CA LEU A 310 -17.80 -0.13 -12.14
C LEU A 310 -18.36 0.94 -13.09
N TRP A 311 -19.31 1.71 -12.59
CA TRP A 311 -20.05 2.71 -13.38
C TRP A 311 -19.33 4.05 -13.48
N SER A 312 -18.70 4.45 -12.38
CA SER A 312 -18.12 5.77 -12.25
C SER A 312 -16.96 5.79 -11.26
N VAL A 313 -15.99 6.65 -11.54
CA VAL A 313 -14.96 7.06 -10.60
C VAL A 313 -15.16 8.53 -10.23
N TYR A 314 -14.91 8.85 -8.97
CA TYR A 314 -14.97 10.18 -8.39
C TYR A 314 -13.58 10.53 -7.89
N ILE A 315 -12.88 11.40 -8.60
CA ILE A 315 -11.48 11.73 -8.32
C ILE A 315 -11.41 13.04 -7.55
N GLY A 316 -10.84 12.98 -6.35
CA GLY A 316 -10.62 14.15 -5.52
C GLY A 316 -9.42 14.95 -6.01
N VAL A 317 -9.62 16.24 -6.31
CA VAL A 317 -8.55 17.17 -6.72
C VAL A 317 -8.35 18.26 -5.67
N TYR A 318 -7.09 18.68 -5.46
CA TYR A 318 -6.71 19.65 -4.43
C TYR A 318 -6.36 21.02 -5.03
N SER A 319 -5.91 21.05 -6.28
CA SER A 319 -5.47 22.25 -6.99
C SER A 319 -5.98 22.29 -8.44
N ASP A 320 -6.00 23.49 -9.04
CA ASP A 320 -6.37 23.66 -10.45
C ASP A 320 -5.40 22.90 -11.38
N ALA A 321 -4.15 22.70 -10.96
CA ALA A 321 -3.19 21.87 -11.70
C ALA A 321 -3.60 20.40 -11.73
N ASP A 322 -4.05 19.85 -10.58
CA ASP A 322 -4.59 18.48 -10.51
C ASP A 322 -5.84 18.35 -11.37
N LEU A 323 -6.73 19.34 -11.32
CA LEU A 323 -7.93 19.40 -12.15
C LEU A 323 -7.59 19.33 -13.65
N MET A 324 -6.63 20.14 -14.11
CA MET A 324 -6.17 20.13 -15.50
C MET A 324 -5.53 18.79 -15.89
N HIS A 325 -4.72 18.21 -14.99
CA HIS A 325 -4.11 16.90 -15.20
C HIS A 325 -5.17 15.81 -15.38
N ILE A 326 -6.13 15.70 -14.45
CA ILE A 326 -7.16 14.68 -14.53
C ILE A 326 -8.06 14.85 -15.77
N GLU A 327 -8.41 16.09 -16.14
CA GLU A 327 -9.16 16.33 -17.39
C GLU A 327 -8.37 15.89 -18.64
N LYS A 328 -7.03 16.05 -18.66
CA LYS A 328 -6.17 15.57 -19.75
C LYS A 328 -6.17 14.04 -19.86
N ILE A 329 -6.14 13.32 -18.74
CA ILE A 329 -6.09 11.84 -18.73
C ILE A 329 -7.47 11.18 -18.70
N LYS A 330 -8.55 11.94 -18.59
CA LYS A 330 -9.94 11.46 -18.50
C LYS A 330 -10.33 10.46 -19.59
N THR A 331 -9.81 10.65 -20.80
CA THR A 331 -10.06 9.78 -21.97
C THR A 331 -9.44 8.39 -21.84
N LYS A 332 -8.47 8.21 -20.93
CA LYS A 332 -7.88 6.90 -20.62
C LYS A 332 -8.85 6.01 -19.84
N PHE A 333 -9.83 6.58 -19.13
CA PHE A 333 -10.84 5.83 -18.38
C PHE A 333 -11.98 5.35 -19.28
N LYS A 334 -12.41 4.10 -19.08
CA LYS A 334 -13.55 3.48 -19.78
C LYS A 334 -14.85 3.50 -18.96
N CYS A 335 -14.89 4.30 -17.89
CA CYS A 335 -16.07 4.58 -17.08
C CYS A 335 -16.31 6.09 -16.94
N LYS A 336 -17.41 6.49 -16.29
CA LYS A 336 -17.70 7.91 -16.09
C LYS A 336 -16.78 8.50 -15.03
N VAL A 337 -15.93 9.44 -15.41
CA VAL A 337 -15.08 10.21 -14.49
C VAL A 337 -15.81 11.46 -14.01
N ASN A 338 -15.86 11.65 -12.70
CA ASN A 338 -16.39 12.85 -12.04
C ASN A 338 -15.30 13.40 -11.13
N LEU A 339 -15.28 14.71 -10.94
CA LEU A 339 -14.30 15.40 -10.10
C LEU A 339 -15.02 16.03 -8.92
N TYR A 340 -14.34 16.08 -7.78
CA TYR A 340 -14.84 16.73 -6.57
C TYR A 340 -13.70 17.44 -5.83
N ASN A 341 -14.06 18.43 -5.03
CA ASN A 341 -13.09 19.19 -4.25
C ASN A 341 -12.63 18.35 -3.04
N ALA A 342 -11.40 17.81 -3.11
CA ALA A 342 -10.88 16.92 -2.07
C ALA A 342 -10.70 17.62 -0.71
N LYS A 343 -10.51 18.95 -0.70
CA LYS A 343 -10.36 19.75 0.53
C LYS A 343 -11.61 19.72 1.42
N THR A 344 -12.76 19.33 0.87
CA THR A 344 -14.04 19.25 1.61
C THR A 344 -14.28 17.90 2.30
N THR A 345 -13.33 16.96 2.17
CA THR A 345 -13.47 15.60 2.72
C THR A 345 -13.24 15.56 4.23
N ASN A 346 -12.41 16.46 4.77
CA ASN A 346 -12.08 16.58 6.20
C ASN A 346 -11.76 15.22 6.87
N VAL A 347 -10.87 14.44 6.25
CA VAL A 347 -10.53 13.08 6.71
C VAL A 347 -9.96 13.08 8.13
N TRP A 348 -9.21 14.13 8.49
CA TRP A 348 -8.49 14.20 9.76
C TRP A 348 -9.10 15.19 10.76
N GLN A 349 -9.90 16.17 10.32
CA GLN A 349 -10.76 17.08 11.09
C GLN A 349 -11.30 18.17 10.15
#